data_AF-A0A947ZY69-F1
#
_entry.id   AF-A0A947ZY69-F1
#
_cell.length_a   1.000
_cell.length_b   1.000
_cell.length_c   1.000
_cell.angle_alpha   90.00
_cell.angle_beta   90.00
_cell.angle_gamma   90.00
#
_symmetry.space_group_name_H-M   'P 1'
#
loop_
_entity.id
_entity.type
_entity.pdbx_description
1 polymer ?
#
loop_
_entity_poly.entity_id
_entity_poly.type
_entity_poly.pdbx_seq_one_letter_code
_entity_poly.pdbx_strand_id
1 'polypeptide(L)'
;MKKTLPLIITFLAGFYMILAFFVPHKAIAVSAQEMQSWEIIIVAFTLVLGIGNLIQVHAVKIHRQKSGWYYSVVLLICLGAMMVIGLFWGINEGTVYYWLYDNVMAPLSAAMFSLLAFFIASAAYRLFGPVTKRPPCCWWPPPSS
;
A
#
# COMPACT_ATOMS: atom_id res chain seq x y z
N MET A 1 -12.74 -20.66 -4.20
CA MET A 1 -12.31 -21.07 -5.56
C MET A 1 -12.33 -19.94 -6.60
N LYS A 2 -13.25 -18.97 -6.56
CA LYS A 2 -13.26 -17.82 -7.52
C LYS A 2 -12.01 -16.91 -7.48
N LYS A 3 -11.27 -16.89 -6.38
CA LYS A 3 -10.03 -16.09 -6.21
C LYS A 3 -8.75 -16.86 -6.54
N THR A 4 -8.82 -18.17 -6.70
CA THR A 4 -7.64 -19.02 -6.93
C THR A 4 -7.14 -18.88 -8.36
N LEU A 5 -8.05 -18.72 -9.33
CA LEU A 5 -7.72 -18.58 -10.74
C LEU A 5 -6.96 -17.27 -11.05
N PRO A 6 -7.40 -16.08 -10.59
CA PRO A 6 -6.62 -14.85 -10.74
C PRO A 6 -5.23 -14.95 -10.09
N LEU A 7 -5.15 -15.59 -8.91
CA LEU A 7 -3.93 -15.68 -8.13
C LEU A 7 -2.87 -16.55 -8.83
N ILE A 8 -3.29 -17.66 -9.44
CA ILE A 8 -2.40 -18.51 -10.26
C ILE A 8 -1.92 -17.75 -11.49
N ILE A 9 -2.80 -17.00 -12.18
CA ILE A 9 -2.42 -16.24 -13.37
C ILE A 9 -1.38 -15.17 -13.02
N THR A 10 -1.61 -14.39 -11.97
CA THR A 10 -0.63 -13.37 -11.53
C THR A 10 0.69 -13.98 -11.08
N PHE A 11 0.64 -15.16 -10.46
CA PHE A 11 1.85 -15.88 -10.03
C PHE A 11 2.67 -16.35 -11.24
N LEU A 12 2.02 -16.96 -12.23
CA LEU A 12 2.70 -17.42 -13.45
C LEU A 12 3.24 -16.26 -14.28
N ALA A 13 2.49 -15.16 -14.40
CA ALA A 13 2.93 -13.96 -15.12
C ALA A 13 4.17 -13.33 -14.45
N GLY A 14 4.17 -13.17 -13.12
CA GLY A 14 5.33 -12.67 -12.39
C GLY A 14 6.53 -13.61 -12.46
N PHE A 15 6.31 -14.92 -12.31
CA PHE A 15 7.37 -15.92 -12.44
C PHE A 15 7.98 -15.93 -13.85
N TYR A 16 7.15 -15.80 -14.88
CA TYR A 16 7.61 -15.66 -16.26
C TYR A 16 8.49 -14.43 -16.47
N MET A 17 8.12 -13.27 -15.92
CA MET A 17 8.94 -12.05 -16.03
C MET A 17 10.31 -12.20 -15.37
N ILE A 18 10.39 -12.91 -14.23
CA ILE A 18 11.67 -13.21 -13.58
C ILE A 18 12.52 -14.10 -14.48
N LEU A 19 11.95 -15.19 -15.04
CA LEU A 19 12.69 -16.07 -15.94
C LEU A 19 13.13 -15.36 -17.23
N ALA A 20 12.30 -14.48 -17.78
CA ALA A 20 12.60 -13.72 -18.98
C ALA A 20 13.81 -12.80 -18.81
N PHE A 21 14.07 -12.29 -17.59
CA PHE A 21 15.24 -11.48 -17.29
C PHE A 21 16.57 -12.24 -17.40
N PHE A 22 16.60 -13.54 -17.07
CA PHE A 22 17.82 -14.33 -17.06
C PHE A 22 18.19 -14.93 -18.43
N VAL A 23 17.27 -14.96 -19.40
CA VAL A 23 17.51 -15.58 -20.72
C VAL A 23 17.67 -14.51 -21.81
N PRO A 24 18.90 -14.23 -22.30
CA PRO A 24 19.16 -13.18 -23.28
C PRO A 24 18.84 -13.65 -24.71
N HIS A 25 17.59 -14.05 -24.97
CA HIS A 25 17.12 -14.47 -26.29
C HIS A 25 16.06 -13.50 -26.84
N LYS A 26 16.22 -13.06 -28.11
CA LYS A 26 15.37 -12.03 -28.72
C LYS A 26 13.87 -12.35 -28.67
N ALA A 27 13.49 -13.61 -28.89
CA ALA A 27 12.08 -14.01 -28.86
C ALA A 27 11.43 -13.81 -27.47
N ILE A 28 12.19 -14.04 -26.40
CA ILE A 28 11.72 -13.87 -25.01
C ILE A 28 11.65 -12.39 -24.63
N ALA A 29 12.60 -11.59 -25.11
CA ALA A 29 12.60 -10.14 -24.89
C ALA A 29 11.38 -9.46 -25.52
N VAL A 30 10.98 -9.86 -26.75
CA VAL A 30 9.79 -9.32 -27.42
C VAL A 30 8.53 -9.65 -26.64
N SER A 31 8.34 -10.92 -26.23
CA SER A 31 7.16 -11.31 -25.45
C SER A 31 7.10 -10.67 -24.05
N ALA A 32 8.26 -10.44 -23.41
CA ALA A 32 8.32 -9.71 -22.15
C ALA A 32 7.95 -8.23 -22.32
N GLN A 33 8.38 -7.60 -23.42
CA GLN A 33 8.04 -6.20 -23.72
C GLN A 33 6.54 -6.03 -24.04
N GLU A 34 5.94 -6.99 -24.74
CA GLU A 34 4.49 -7.03 -24.93
C GLU A 34 3.78 -7.13 -23.57
N MET A 35 4.20 -8.06 -22.70
CA MET A 35 3.64 -8.20 -21.35
C MET A 35 3.70 -6.89 -20.54
N GLN A 36 4.84 -6.19 -20.60
CA GLN A 36 5.03 -4.90 -19.94
C GLN A 36 4.12 -3.81 -20.50
N SER A 37 3.83 -3.84 -21.81
CA SER A 37 2.90 -2.89 -22.43
C SER A 37 1.47 -3.07 -21.90
N TRP A 38 1.02 -4.32 -21.72
CA TRP A 38 -0.26 -4.63 -21.07
C TRP A 38 -0.28 -4.17 -19.61
N GLU A 39 0.83 -4.35 -18.87
CA GLU A 39 0.97 -3.88 -17.49
C GLU A 39 0.79 -2.35 -17.39
N ILE A 40 1.44 -1.58 -18.27
CA ILE A 40 1.35 -0.11 -18.27
C ILE A 40 -0.11 0.35 -18.42
N ILE A 41 -0.87 -0.29 -19.32
CA ILE A 41 -2.31 -0.01 -19.50
C ILE A 41 -3.08 -0.30 -18.21
N ILE A 42 -2.87 -1.47 -17.60
CA ILE A 42 -3.54 -1.86 -16.36
C ILE A 42 -3.19 -0.90 -15.21
N VAL A 43 -1.91 -0.53 -15.06
CA VAL A 43 -1.43 0.39 -14.02
C VAL A 43 -2.04 1.77 -14.20
N ALA A 44 -2.15 2.29 -15.43
CA ALA A 44 -2.77 3.59 -15.69
C ALA A 44 -4.22 3.64 -15.19
N PHE A 45 -5.05 2.64 -15.52
CA PHE A 45 -6.42 2.56 -15.01
C PHE A 45 -6.48 2.34 -13.50
N THR A 46 -5.60 1.49 -12.96
CA THR A 46 -5.54 1.19 -11.53
C THR A 46 -5.18 2.43 -10.72
N LEU A 47 -4.26 3.26 -11.22
CA LEU A 47 -3.85 4.50 -10.58
C LEU A 47 -5.03 5.48 -10.50
N VAL A 48 -5.80 5.63 -11.59
CA VAL A 48 -7.01 6.48 -11.60
C VAL A 48 -8.05 5.98 -10.60
N LEU A 49 -8.35 4.67 -10.61
CA LEU A 49 -9.29 4.07 -9.66
C LEU A 49 -8.80 4.17 -8.20
N GLY A 50 -7.50 4.02 -7.97
CA GLY A 50 -6.87 4.13 -6.66
C GLY A 50 -7.00 5.53 -6.09
N ILE A 51 -6.67 6.56 -6.89
CA ILE A 51 -6.83 7.97 -6.51
C ILE A 51 -8.31 8.29 -6.27
N GLY A 52 -9.20 7.85 -7.17
CA GLY A 52 -10.64 8.06 -7.04
C GLY A 52 -11.21 7.47 -5.76
N ASN A 53 -10.84 6.23 -5.43
CA ASN A 53 -11.26 5.56 -4.20
C ASN A 53 -10.73 6.27 -2.95
N LEU A 54 -9.47 6.69 -2.96
CA LEU A 54 -8.86 7.43 -1.85
C LEU A 54 -9.61 8.75 -1.60
N ILE A 55 -9.83 9.53 -2.65
CA ILE A 55 -10.59 10.78 -2.57
C ILE A 55 -12.00 10.50 -2.05
N GLN A 56 -12.70 9.49 -2.60
CA GLN A 56 -14.07 9.17 -2.19
C GLN A 56 -14.16 8.83 -0.70
N VAL A 57 -13.31 7.95 -0.19
CA VAL A 57 -13.33 7.52 1.22
C VAL A 57 -13.03 8.69 2.16
N HIS A 58 -12.01 9.49 1.83
CA HIS A 58 -11.61 10.62 2.68
C HIS A 58 -12.58 11.80 2.57
N ALA A 59 -13.16 12.07 1.39
CA ALA A 59 -14.19 13.08 1.20
C ALA A 59 -15.47 12.75 1.97
N VAL A 60 -15.92 11.49 1.95
CA VAL A 60 -17.07 11.04 2.75
C VAL A 60 -16.76 11.19 4.25
N LYS A 61 -15.54 10.89 4.69
CA LYS A 61 -15.11 11.06 6.09
C LYS A 61 -15.14 12.53 6.52
N ILE A 62 -14.71 13.44 5.65
CA ILE A 62 -14.75 14.90 5.87
C ILE A 62 -16.21 15.39 5.92
N HIS A 63 -17.03 15.00 4.94
CA HIS A 63 -18.44 15.38 4.87
C HIS A 63 -19.23 14.91 6.11
N ARG A 64 -18.96 13.70 6.60
CA ARG A 64 -19.61 13.14 7.80
C ARG A 64 -18.97 13.59 9.12
N GLN A 65 -17.96 14.47 9.08
CA GLN A 65 -17.22 15.01 10.23
C GLN A 65 -16.86 13.94 11.28
N LYS A 66 -16.43 12.75 10.82
CA LYS A 66 -16.04 11.68 11.73
C LYS A 66 -14.77 12.06 12.49
N SER A 67 -14.57 11.46 13.67
CA SER A 67 -13.36 11.69 14.48
C SER A 67 -12.08 11.53 13.63
N GLY A 68 -11.17 12.51 13.75
CA GLY A 68 -9.94 12.56 12.94
C GLY A 68 -10.15 12.94 11.46
N TRP A 69 -11.18 13.72 11.12
CA TRP A 69 -11.41 14.21 9.75
C TRP A 69 -10.31 15.17 9.27
N TYR A 70 -9.70 15.93 10.18
CA TYR A 70 -8.63 16.88 9.85
C TYR A 70 -7.41 16.21 9.22
N TYR A 71 -7.01 15.02 9.71
CA TYR A 71 -5.94 14.23 9.07
C TYR A 71 -6.28 13.83 7.63
N SER A 72 -7.57 13.64 7.32
CA SER A 72 -8.00 13.33 5.95
C SER A 72 -7.92 14.54 5.03
N VAL A 73 -8.13 15.75 5.55
CA VAL A 73 -7.90 16.99 4.80
C VAL A 73 -6.43 17.14 4.46
N VAL A 74 -5.54 16.97 5.45
CA VAL A 74 -4.09 17.04 5.24
C VAL A 74 -3.64 16.04 4.18
N LEU A 75 -4.13 14.79 4.23
CA LEU A 75 -3.85 13.78 3.23
C LEU A 75 -4.25 14.22 1.81
N LEU A 76 -5.48 14.72 1.63
CA LEU A 76 -5.96 15.16 0.32
C LEU A 76 -5.17 16.36 -0.22
N ILE A 77 -4.77 17.29 0.66
CA ILE A 77 -3.89 18.40 0.30
C ILE A 77 -2.52 17.88 -0.15
N CYS A 78 -1.91 16.97 0.60
CA CYS A 78 -0.61 16.38 0.25
C CYS A 78 -0.67 15.62 -1.08
N LEU A 79 -1.75 14.84 -1.31
CA LEU A 79 -1.99 14.16 -2.58
C LEU A 79 -2.04 15.16 -3.75
N GLY A 80 -2.84 16.22 -3.62
CA GLY A 80 -2.95 17.27 -4.63
C GLY A 80 -1.62 18.00 -4.86
N ALA A 81 -0.91 18.34 -3.79
CA ALA A 81 0.38 19.01 -3.86
C ALA A 81 1.42 18.18 -4.61
N MET A 82 1.56 16.88 -4.28
CA MET A 82 2.49 15.98 -4.99
C MET A 82 2.14 15.84 -6.47
N MET A 83 0.84 15.73 -6.79
CA MET A 83 0.38 15.64 -8.17
C MET A 83 0.69 16.91 -8.97
N VAL A 84 0.40 18.09 -8.40
CA VAL A 84 0.68 19.39 -9.01
C VAL A 84 2.19 19.57 -9.20
N ILE A 85 3.00 19.33 -8.17
CA ILE A 85 4.46 19.45 -8.25
C ILE A 85 5.03 18.52 -9.32
N GLY A 86 4.59 17.25 -9.36
CA GLY A 86 5.05 16.27 -10.35
C GLY A 86 4.69 16.66 -11.79
N LEU A 87 3.51 17.24 -12.01
CA LEU A 87 3.06 17.69 -13.34
C LEU A 87 3.81 18.93 -13.85
N PHE A 88 4.11 19.90 -12.97
CA PHE A 88 4.71 21.17 -13.38
C PHE A 88 6.24 21.17 -13.33
N TRP A 89 6.85 20.56 -12.32
CA TRP A 89 8.32 20.53 -12.11
C TRP A 89 8.97 19.20 -12.53
N GLY A 90 8.19 18.19 -12.89
CA GLY A 90 8.68 16.87 -13.27
C GLY A 90 9.08 16.00 -12.07
N ILE A 91 9.43 14.75 -12.37
CA ILE A 91 9.74 13.69 -11.38
C ILE A 91 11.23 13.28 -11.38
N ASN A 92 12.07 14.00 -12.11
CA ASN A 92 13.48 13.66 -12.27
C ASN A 92 14.31 13.99 -11.02
N GLU A 93 15.51 13.42 -10.94
CA GLU A 93 16.48 13.70 -9.89
C GLU A 93 16.83 15.20 -9.84
N GLY A 94 16.87 15.78 -8.65
CA GLY A 94 17.11 17.22 -8.42
C GLY A 94 15.87 18.11 -8.48
N THR A 95 14.69 17.56 -8.76
CA THR A 95 13.42 18.31 -8.69
C THR A 95 12.88 18.42 -7.26
N VAL A 96 11.97 19.37 -7.05
CA VAL A 96 11.24 19.53 -5.77
C VAL A 96 10.46 18.26 -5.40
N TYR A 97 9.95 17.53 -6.41
CA TYR A 97 9.27 16.25 -6.20
C TYR A 97 10.19 15.21 -5.54
N TYR A 98 11.42 15.07 -6.07
CA TYR A 98 12.39 14.11 -5.55
C TYR A 98 12.82 14.44 -4.11
N TRP A 99 13.08 15.72 -3.82
CA TRP A 99 13.41 16.16 -2.47
C TRP A 99 12.28 15.88 -1.47
N LEU A 100 11.03 16.17 -1.86
CA LEU A 100 9.86 15.94 -1.02
C LEU A 100 9.63 14.43 -0.79
N TYR A 101 9.85 13.62 -1.82
CA TYR A 101 9.78 12.16 -1.71
C TYR A 101 10.81 11.62 -0.69
N ASP A 102 12.09 11.96 -0.83
CA ASP A 102 13.14 11.44 0.05
C ASP A 102 12.99 11.93 1.50
N ASN A 103 12.59 13.19 1.71
CA ASN A 103 12.50 13.76 3.06
C ASN A 103 11.17 13.47 3.76
N VAL A 104 10.13 13.05 3.04
CA VAL A 104 8.81 12.79 3.63
C VAL A 104 8.42 11.33 3.51
N MET A 105 8.44 10.74 2.31
CA MET A 105 8.02 9.34 2.13
C MET A 105 8.99 8.35 2.78
N ALA A 106 10.30 8.59 2.70
CA ALA A 106 11.29 7.69 3.30
C ALA A 106 11.13 7.56 4.83
N PRO A 107 11.08 8.64 5.63
CA PRO A 107 10.87 8.51 7.07
C PRO A 107 9.47 8.03 7.45
N LEU A 108 8.42 8.40 6.71
CA LEU A 108 7.05 7.94 6.97
C LEU A 108 6.91 6.43 6.78
N SER A 109 7.49 5.88 5.70
CA SER A 109 7.48 4.44 5.46
C SER A 109 8.29 3.70 6.52
N ALA A 110 9.47 4.20 6.89
CA ALA A 110 10.29 3.65 7.97
C ALA A 110 9.53 3.64 9.31
N ALA A 111 8.79 4.70 9.65
CA ALA A 111 7.96 4.75 10.86
C ALA A 111 6.84 3.69 10.83
N MET A 112 6.18 3.50 9.69
CA MET A 112 5.15 2.44 9.55
C MET A 112 5.74 1.04 9.75
N PHE A 113 6.91 0.76 9.17
CA PHE A 113 7.58 -0.53 9.34
C PHE A 113 8.09 -0.74 10.77
N SER A 114 8.61 0.31 11.41
CA SER A 114 9.04 0.26 12.82
C SER A 114 7.88 -0.05 13.75
N LEU A 115 6.73 0.62 13.57
CA LEU A 115 5.51 0.35 14.33
C LEU A 115 5.01 -1.08 14.12
N LEU A 116 4.98 -1.56 12.87
CA LEU A 116 4.58 -2.92 12.55
C LEU A 116 5.48 -3.96 13.24
N ALA A 117 6.80 -3.77 13.17
CA ALA A 117 7.77 -4.64 13.83
C ALA A 117 7.57 -4.67 15.35
N PHE A 118 7.36 -3.50 15.97
CA PHE A 118 7.08 -3.39 17.40
C PHE A 118 5.78 -4.10 17.79
N PHE A 119 4.71 -4.00 16.97
CA PHE A 119 3.47 -4.73 17.23
C PHE A 119 3.63 -6.24 17.11
N ILE A 120 4.40 -6.72 16.12
CA ILE A 120 4.69 -8.16 15.97
C ILE A 120 5.48 -8.65 17.19
N ALA A 121 6.50 -7.91 17.62
CA ALA A 121 7.29 -8.25 18.80
C ALA A 121 6.43 -8.26 20.08
N SER A 122 5.55 -7.27 20.26
CA SER A 122 4.64 -7.21 21.41
C SER A 122 3.63 -8.36 21.40
N ALA A 123 3.08 -8.72 20.23
CA ALA A 123 2.18 -9.85 20.09
C ALA A 123 2.90 -11.18 20.38
N ALA A 124 4.12 -11.36 19.85
CA ALA A 124 4.94 -12.53 20.12
C ALA A 124 5.28 -12.67 21.61
N TYR A 125 5.67 -11.58 22.29
CA TYR A 125 5.93 -11.61 23.73
C TYR A 125 4.69 -11.98 24.55
N ARG A 126 3.49 -11.54 24.13
CA ARG A 126 2.24 -11.95 24.78
C ARG A 126 1.87 -13.43 24.52
N LEU A 127 2.22 -13.96 23.35
CA LEU A 127 1.94 -15.37 22.98
C LEU A 127 2.93 -16.35 23.61
N PHE A 128 4.19 -15.94 23.79
CA PHE A 128 5.27 -16.77 24.36
C PHE A 128 5.60 -16.42 25.82
N GLY A 129 4.97 -15.38 26.37
CA GLY A 129 5.06 -15.02 27.78
C GLY A 129 4.48 -16.12 28.67
N PRO A 130 4.90 -16.19 29.95
CA PRO A 130 4.53 -17.28 30.84
C PRO A 130 3.01 -17.42 30.92
N VAL A 131 2.51 -18.62 30.59
CA VAL A 131 1.12 -19.01 30.78
C VAL A 131 0.85 -19.02 32.28
N THR A 132 0.49 -17.87 32.82
CA THR A 132 -0.15 -17.80 34.12
C THR A 132 -1.51 -18.49 33.96
N LYS A 133 -1.72 -19.62 34.65
CA LYS A 133 -3.02 -20.29 34.70
C LYS A 133 -4.02 -19.28 35.26
N ARG A 134 -4.70 -18.54 34.40
CA ARG A 134 -5.83 -17.71 34.83
C ARG A 134 -6.93 -18.68 35.28
N PRO A 135 -7.50 -18.53 36.49
CA PRO A 135 -8.68 -19.30 36.85
C PRO A 135 -9.76 -19.06 35.79
N PRO A 136 -10.52 -20.09 35.40
CA PRO A 136 -11.66 -19.90 34.50
C PRO A 136 -12.67 -19.00 35.22
N CYS A 137 -13.31 -18.12 34.45
CA CYS A 137 -14.40 -17.21 34.83
C CYS A 137 -13.96 -15.76 35.16
N CYS A 138 -14.74 -14.82 34.63
CA CYS A 138 -14.73 -13.36 34.84
C CYS A 138 -13.89 -12.51 33.84
N TRP A 139 -14.23 -12.54 32.54
CA TRP A 139 -13.79 -11.49 31.59
C TRP A 139 -14.90 -10.91 30.70
N TRP A 140 -16.17 -11.28 30.89
CA TRP A 140 -17.26 -10.70 30.12
C TRP A 140 -18.17 -9.83 31.02
N PRO A 141 -18.13 -8.48 30.91
CA PRO A 141 -19.21 -7.67 31.46
C PRO A 141 -20.48 -7.93 30.63
N PRO A 142 -21.65 -8.16 31.26
CA PRO A 142 -22.90 -8.33 30.53
C PRO A 142 -23.25 -7.06 29.72
N PRO A 143 -23.96 -7.19 28.59
CA PRO A 143 -24.36 -6.03 27.80
C PRO A 143 -25.29 -5.15 28.64
N SER A 144 -24.95 -3.87 28.75
CA SER A 144 -25.81 -2.85 29.33
C SER A 144 -27.06 -2.71 28.45
N SER A 145 -28.22 -3.05 29.04
CA SER A 145 -29.56 -2.72 28.56
C SER A 145 -29.77 -1.24 28.32
#